data_AF-A0A832VML9-F1
#
_entry.id   AF-A0A832VML9-F1
#
_cell.length_a   1.000
_cell.length_b   1.000
_cell.length_c   1.000
_cell.angle_alpha   90.00
_cell.angle_beta   90.00
_cell.angle_gamma   90.00
#
_symmetry.space_group_name_H-M   'P 1'
#
loop_
_entity.id
_entity.type
_entity.pdbx_description
1 polymer ?
#
loop_
_entity_poly.entity_id
_entity_poly.type
_entity_poly.pdbx_seq_one_letter_code
_entity_poly.pdbx_strand_id
1 'polypeptide(L)'
;GVWWNKKTGGLPMPLGGNVVRRDLGQKMMEDVTLYTKMSIEHSIKFPDTALEFAKKWGRGIDDETNKQFVQMYVNERTIDYQREGRESIRLFLKEGQKIGMISADFDVDGMAFIGQPGE
;
A
#
# COMPACT_ATOMS: atom_id res chain seq x y z
N GLY A 1 -11.80 7.77 2.42
CA GLY A 1 -11.02 7.96 3.66
C GLY A 1 -11.90 8.30 4.86
N VAL A 2 -12.51 9.48 4.86
CA VAL A 2 -13.20 10.07 6.05
C VAL A 2 -14.20 9.15 6.73
N TRP A 3 -15.08 8.49 5.96
CA TRP A 3 -16.09 7.59 6.53
C TRP A 3 -15.47 6.38 7.25
N TRP A 4 -14.47 5.73 6.63
CA TRP A 4 -13.75 4.61 7.24
C TRP A 4 -13.02 5.04 8.51
N ASN A 5 -12.30 6.16 8.44
CA ASN A 5 -11.60 6.73 9.58
C ASN A 5 -12.55 6.96 10.78
N LYS A 6 -13.72 7.58 10.53
CA LYS A 6 -14.74 7.80 11.57
C LYS A 6 -15.29 6.47 12.12
N LYS A 7 -15.60 5.50 11.26
CA LYS A 7 -16.17 4.19 11.66
C LYS A 7 -15.19 3.36 12.50
N THR A 8 -13.89 3.52 12.26
CA THR A 8 -12.83 2.67 12.83
C THR A 8 -12.01 3.34 13.91
N GLY A 9 -12.41 4.53 14.37
CA GLY A 9 -11.72 5.25 15.43
C GLY A 9 -10.35 5.81 15.02
N GLY A 10 -10.16 6.09 13.73
CA GLY A 10 -8.96 6.77 13.23
C GLY A 10 -8.13 5.99 12.21
N LEU A 11 -8.48 4.75 11.88
CA LEU A 11 -7.66 3.94 10.97
C LEU A 11 -7.65 4.50 9.53
N PRO A 12 -6.51 4.41 8.81
CA PRO A 12 -6.42 4.86 7.43
C PRO A 12 -7.17 3.91 6.49
N MET A 13 -7.84 4.42 5.45
CA MET A 13 -8.56 3.56 4.49
C MET A 13 -7.56 2.79 3.61
N PRO A 14 -7.57 1.43 3.59
CA PRO A 14 -6.79 0.66 2.63
C PRO A 14 -7.39 0.83 1.23
N LEU A 15 -6.57 1.24 0.26
CA LEU A 15 -7.00 1.45 -1.13
C LEU A 15 -6.33 0.48 -2.11
N GLY A 16 -5.08 0.11 -1.85
CA GLY A 16 -4.31 -0.81 -2.67
C GLY A 16 -3.14 -1.37 -1.88
N GLY A 17 -2.61 -2.49 -2.36
CA GLY A 17 -1.43 -3.14 -1.79
C GLY A 17 -0.69 -3.95 -2.85
N ASN A 18 0.61 -4.10 -2.66
CA ASN A 18 1.43 -4.97 -3.49
C ASN A 18 1.43 -6.38 -2.88
N VAL A 19 1.23 -7.39 -3.73
CA VAL A 19 1.23 -8.79 -3.31
C VAL A 19 2.28 -9.56 -4.10
N VAL A 20 2.98 -10.47 -3.42
CA VAL A 20 3.99 -11.34 -4.05
C VAL A 20 3.49 -12.78 -3.96
N ARG A 21 3.65 -13.54 -5.06
CA ARG A 21 3.25 -14.95 -5.08
C ARG A 21 4.14 -15.78 -4.15
N ARG A 22 3.50 -16.62 -3.32
CA ARG A 22 4.16 -17.44 -2.30
C ARG A 22 5.11 -18.50 -2.88
N ASP A 23 4.85 -18.97 -4.09
CA ASP A 23 5.62 -20.02 -4.76
C ASP A 23 6.97 -19.57 -5.34
N LEU A 24 7.29 -18.27 -5.23
CA LEU A 24 8.61 -17.73 -5.60
C LEU A 24 9.71 -18.04 -4.58
N GLY A 25 9.34 -18.48 -3.36
CA GLY A 25 10.26 -18.78 -2.27
C GLY A 25 10.67 -17.54 -1.47
N GLN A 26 11.06 -17.77 -0.20
CA GLN A 26 11.27 -16.72 0.80
C GLN A 26 12.22 -15.61 0.33
N LYS A 27 13.40 -16.00 -0.18
CA LYS A 27 14.42 -15.05 -0.63
C LYS A 27 13.90 -14.12 -1.73
N MET A 28 13.22 -14.67 -2.74
CA MET A 28 12.69 -13.86 -3.84
C MET A 28 11.60 -12.91 -3.36
N MET A 29 10.75 -13.36 -2.43
CA MET A 29 9.74 -12.50 -1.82
C MET A 29 10.36 -11.32 -1.07
N GLU A 30 11.40 -11.57 -0.28
CA GLU A 30 12.15 -10.53 0.45
C GLU A 30 12.85 -9.56 -0.51
N ASP A 31 13.53 -10.08 -1.54
CA ASP A 31 14.24 -9.26 -2.54
C ASP A 31 13.27 -8.34 -3.29
N VAL A 32 12.13 -8.87 -3.77
CA VAL A 32 11.10 -8.08 -4.46
C VAL A 32 10.56 -6.96 -3.56
N THR A 33 10.25 -7.28 -2.30
CA THR A 33 9.78 -6.28 -1.33
C THR A 33 10.85 -5.21 -1.07
N LEU A 34 12.10 -5.60 -0.88
CA LEU A 34 13.22 -4.68 -0.64
C LEU A 34 13.42 -3.73 -1.82
N TYR A 35 13.53 -4.27 -3.04
CA TYR A 35 13.75 -3.43 -4.23
C TYR A 35 12.56 -2.54 -4.55
N THR A 36 11.33 -3.00 -4.29
CA THR A 36 10.13 -2.15 -4.40
C THR A 36 10.20 -0.98 -3.42
N LYS A 37 10.55 -1.24 -2.16
CA LYS A 37 10.76 -0.20 -1.14
C LYS A 37 11.82 0.81 -1.57
N MET A 38 13.00 0.33 -2.01
CA MET A 38 14.08 1.20 -2.48
C MET A 38 13.66 2.06 -3.67
N SER A 39 12.85 1.53 -4.58
CA SER A 39 12.32 2.29 -5.71
C SER A 39 11.39 3.41 -5.26
N ILE A 40 10.49 3.16 -4.30
CA ILE A 40 9.58 4.16 -3.75
C ILE A 40 10.37 5.25 -3.02
N GLU A 41 11.33 4.88 -2.18
CA GLU A 41 12.22 5.80 -1.47
C GLU A 41 12.99 6.69 -2.45
N HIS A 42 13.49 6.11 -3.55
CA HIS A 42 14.15 6.88 -4.60
C HIS A 42 13.20 7.89 -5.26
N SER A 43 11.98 7.48 -5.62
CA SER A 43 10.99 8.39 -6.22
C SER A 43 10.57 9.53 -5.29
N ILE A 44 10.49 9.29 -3.98
CA ILE A 44 10.19 10.33 -2.98
C ILE A 44 11.38 11.31 -2.84
N LYS A 45 12.61 10.80 -2.88
CA LYS A 45 13.83 11.62 -2.78
C LYS A 45 14.07 12.47 -4.04
N PHE A 46 13.64 12.01 -5.21
CA PHE A 46 13.83 12.66 -6.50
C PHE A 46 12.50 12.87 -7.25
N PRO A 47 11.59 13.71 -6.71
CA PRO A 47 10.22 13.82 -7.20
C PRO A 47 10.13 14.34 -8.64
N ASP A 48 10.99 15.27 -9.05
CA ASP A 48 10.92 15.85 -10.40
C ASP A 48 11.20 14.80 -11.48
N THR A 49 12.21 13.94 -11.28
CA THR A 49 12.52 12.84 -12.20
C THR A 49 11.41 11.79 -12.22
N ALA A 50 10.84 11.47 -11.06
CA ALA A 50 9.72 10.54 -10.95
C ALA A 50 8.47 11.07 -11.66
N LEU A 51 8.17 12.37 -11.52
CA LEU A 51 7.02 13.03 -12.15
C LEU A 51 7.19 13.10 -13.67
N GLU A 52 8.37 13.46 -14.17
CA GLU A 52 8.67 13.45 -15.61
C GLU A 52 8.43 12.07 -16.24
N PHE A 53 8.78 10.99 -15.54
CA PHE A 53 8.46 9.65 -16.00
C PHE A 53 6.96 9.35 -15.92
N ALA A 54 6.30 9.70 -14.80
CA ALA A 54 4.89 9.44 -14.56
C ALA A 54 3.97 10.19 -15.55
N LYS A 55 4.33 11.40 -16.00
CA LYS A 55 3.59 12.19 -17.00
C LYS A 55 3.26 11.43 -18.27
N LYS A 56 4.15 10.54 -18.72
CA LYS A 56 3.94 9.69 -19.92
C LYS A 56 2.71 8.78 -19.79
N TRP A 57 2.28 8.52 -18.56
CA TRP A 57 1.14 7.69 -18.20
C TRP A 57 -0.04 8.49 -17.63
N GLY A 58 0.17 9.79 -17.38
CA GLY A 58 -0.88 10.73 -17.02
C GLY A 58 -1.78 10.96 -18.23
N ARG A 59 -3.08 10.69 -18.08
CA ARG A 59 -4.08 10.72 -19.17
C ARG A 59 -4.42 12.14 -19.65
N GLY A 60 -3.41 12.94 -19.99
CA GLY A 60 -3.54 14.32 -20.47
C GLY A 60 -3.84 15.36 -19.37
N ILE A 61 -3.55 15.04 -18.10
CA ILE A 61 -3.65 16.00 -16.99
C ILE A 61 -2.44 16.93 -16.96
N ASP A 62 -2.64 18.18 -16.52
CA ASP A 62 -1.55 19.15 -16.39
C ASP A 62 -0.56 18.76 -15.28
N ASP A 63 0.62 19.36 -15.33
CA ASP A 63 1.74 19.03 -14.45
C ASP A 63 1.44 19.23 -12.96
N GLU A 64 0.69 20.27 -12.60
CA GLU A 64 0.36 20.56 -11.21
C GLU A 64 -0.65 19.55 -10.67
N THR A 65 -1.70 19.25 -11.45
CA THR A 65 -2.67 18.21 -11.11
C THR A 65 -1.99 16.84 -10.99
N ASN A 66 -1.05 16.51 -11.89
CA ASN A 66 -0.31 15.25 -11.84
C ASN A 66 0.54 15.15 -10.57
N LYS A 67 1.27 16.22 -10.24
CA LYS A 67 2.07 16.31 -9.02
C LYS A 67 1.22 16.09 -7.77
N GLN A 68 0.09 16.78 -7.66
CA GLN A 68 -0.83 16.61 -6.54
C GLN A 68 -1.35 15.18 -6.45
N PHE A 69 -1.78 14.61 -7.58
CA PHE A 69 -2.29 13.24 -7.63
C PHE A 69 -1.24 12.21 -7.20
N VAL A 70 -0.01 12.31 -7.68
CA VAL A 70 1.07 11.39 -7.30
C VAL A 70 1.37 11.48 -5.80
N GLN A 71 1.46 12.70 -5.25
CA GLN A 71 1.76 12.91 -3.83
C GLN A 71 0.67 12.38 -2.89
N MET A 72 -0.59 12.31 -3.34
CA MET A 72 -1.68 11.71 -2.56
C MET A 72 -1.46 10.21 -2.29
N TYR A 73 -0.77 9.50 -3.18
CA TYR A 73 -0.65 8.04 -3.14
C TYR A 73 0.78 7.52 -2.95
N VAL A 74 1.79 8.36 -3.19
CA VAL A 74 3.21 8.04 -2.99
C VAL A 74 3.76 8.91 -1.87
N ASN A 75 3.83 8.35 -0.67
CA ASN A 75 4.31 9.00 0.54
C ASN A 75 4.90 7.97 1.52
N GLU A 76 5.22 8.38 2.74
CA GLU A 76 5.83 7.48 3.74
C GLU A 76 4.97 6.24 4.05
N ARG A 77 3.63 6.35 3.98
CA ARG A 77 2.75 5.19 4.16
C ARG A 77 2.83 4.19 3.02
N THR A 78 3.38 4.59 1.87
CA THR A 78 3.66 3.70 0.74
C THR A 78 4.95 2.91 0.96
N ILE A 79 5.91 3.46 1.74
CA ILE A 79 7.14 2.78 2.15
C ILE A 79 6.83 1.70 3.19
N ASP A 80 6.10 2.08 4.25
CA ASP A 80 5.62 1.15 5.27
C ASP A 80 4.21 1.54 5.71
N TYR A 81 3.30 0.57 5.73
CA TYR A 81 1.93 0.74 6.23
C TYR A 81 1.88 1.13 7.71
N GLN A 82 2.97 0.86 8.45
CA GLN A 82 3.05 0.98 9.90
C GLN A 82 2.00 0.09 10.59
N ARG A 83 2.00 0.11 11.93
CA ARG A 83 1.07 -0.71 12.73
C ARG A 83 -0.39 -0.43 12.38
N GLU A 84 -0.78 0.84 12.33
CA GLU A 84 -2.16 1.26 12.06
C GLU A 84 -2.64 0.84 10.66
N GLY A 85 -1.77 0.90 9.64
CA GLY A 85 -2.14 0.47 8.30
C GLY A 85 -2.35 -1.04 8.23
N ARG A 86 -1.48 -1.83 8.87
CA ARG A 86 -1.65 -3.28 8.99
C ARG A 86 -2.94 -3.66 9.73
N GLU A 87 -3.22 -2.98 10.84
CA GLU A 87 -4.47 -3.15 11.60
C GLU A 87 -5.70 -2.82 10.76
N SER A 88 -5.64 -1.72 10.00
CA SER A 88 -6.72 -1.30 9.10
C SER A 88 -7.00 -2.32 8.01
N ILE A 89 -5.95 -2.90 7.41
CA ILE A 89 -6.09 -3.95 6.39
C ILE A 89 -6.77 -5.19 6.97
N ARG A 90 -6.35 -5.64 8.16
CA ARG A 90 -6.98 -6.79 8.84
C ARG A 90 -8.45 -6.50 9.15
N LEU A 91 -8.77 -5.32 9.68
CA LEU A 91 -10.16 -4.94 9.95
C LEU A 91 -10.99 -4.87 8.67
N PHE A 92 -10.44 -4.30 7.58
CA PHE A 92 -11.11 -4.21 6.29
C PHE A 92 -11.49 -5.58 5.73
N LEU A 93 -10.56 -6.55 5.80
CA LEU A 93 -10.83 -7.92 5.35
C LEU A 93 -11.84 -8.63 6.26
N LYS A 94 -11.78 -8.43 7.59
CA LYS A 94 -12.78 -8.95 8.54
C LYS A 94 -14.17 -8.38 8.29
N GLU A 95 -14.30 -7.09 7.97
CA GLU A 95 -15.58 -6.50 7.57
C GLU A 95 -16.08 -7.12 6.25
N GLY A 96 -15.19 -7.41 5.31
CA GLY A 96 -15.50 -8.14 4.08
C GLY A 96 -16.03 -9.56 4.33
N GLN A 97 -15.47 -10.28 5.32
CA GLN A 97 -15.96 -11.61 5.73
C GLN A 97 -17.39 -11.54 6.29
N LYS A 98 -17.70 -10.54 7.12
CA LYS A 98 -19.03 -10.34 7.72
C LYS A 98 -20.14 -10.15 6.68
N ILE A 99 -19.80 -9.60 5.52
CA ILE A 99 -20.75 -9.35 4.43
C ILE A 99 -20.66 -10.37 3.29
N GLY A 100 -19.86 -11.43 3.44
CA GLY A 100 -19.71 -12.50 2.45
C GLY A 100 -18.89 -12.14 1.20
N MET A 101 -18.14 -11.02 1.22
CA MET A 101 -17.27 -10.61 0.10
C MET A 101 -15.87 -11.22 0.19
N ILE A 102 -15.45 -11.65 1.38
CA ILE A 102 -14.21 -12.38 1.63
C ILE A 102 -14.59 -13.74 2.20
N SER A 103 -13.88 -14.79 1.79
CA SER A 103 -14.14 -16.15 2.27
C SER A 103 -14.00 -16.24 3.79
N ALA A 104 -14.93 -16.94 4.44
CA ALA A 104 -14.97 -17.08 5.89
C ALA A 104 -13.79 -17.90 6.45
N ASP A 105 -13.18 -18.75 5.63
CA ASP A 105 -12.00 -19.56 5.96
C ASP A 105 -10.66 -18.86 5.71
N PHE A 106 -10.67 -17.65 5.15
CA PHE A 106 -9.45 -16.87 4.95
C PHE A 106 -8.88 -16.42 6.31
N ASP A 107 -7.67 -16.88 6.63
CA ASP A 107 -6.97 -16.49 7.85
C ASP A 107 -6.41 -15.07 7.73
N VAL A 108 -7.24 -14.10 8.14
CA VAL A 108 -6.86 -12.69 8.14
C VAL A 108 -5.73 -12.40 9.14
N ASP A 109 -5.64 -13.14 10.25
CA ASP A 109 -4.66 -12.87 11.31
C ASP A 109 -3.30 -13.51 11.00
N GLY A 110 -3.28 -14.64 10.29
CA GLY A 110 -2.07 -15.27 9.76
C GLY A 110 -1.44 -14.58 8.55
N MET A 111 -2.03 -13.49 8.04
CA MET A 111 -1.39 -12.69 6.99
C MET A 111 -0.03 -12.14 7.46
N ALA A 112 0.99 -12.37 6.63
CA ALA A 112 2.32 -11.81 6.79
C ALA A 112 2.50 -10.53 5.96
N PHE A 113 3.13 -9.52 6.56
CA PHE A 113 3.56 -8.31 5.86
C PHE A 113 5.09 -8.39 5.67
N ILE A 114 5.51 -8.82 4.48
CA ILE A 114 6.94 -8.91 4.14
C ILE A 114 7.54 -7.50 4.24
N GLY A 115 8.70 -7.37 4.88
CA GLY A 115 9.36 -6.09 5.09
C GLY A 115 8.86 -5.27 6.28
N GLN A 116 7.88 -5.76 7.04
CA GLN A 116 7.58 -5.21 8.37
C GLN A 116 8.85 -5.25 9.25
N PRO A 117 9.22 -4.15 9.93
CA PRO A 117 10.31 -4.18 10.90
C PRO A 117 10.04 -5.25 11.96
N GLY A 118 11.06 -6.01 12.36
CA GLY A 118 10.95 -6.90 13.53
C GLY A 118 10.47 -6.10 14.75
N GLU A 119 9.64 -6.73 15.58
CA GLU A 119 9.28 -6.20 16.91
C GLU A 119 10.51 -6.11 17.82
#